data_AF-A0A2E3SDK9-F1
#
_entry.id   AF-A0A2E3SDK9-F1
#
_cell.length_a   1.000
_cell.length_b   1.000
_cell.length_c   1.000
_cell.angle_alpha   90.00
_cell.angle_beta   90.00
_cell.angle_gamma   90.00
#
_symmetry.space_group_name_H-M   'P 1'
#
loop_
_entity.id
_entity.type
_entity.pdbx_description
1 polymer ?
#
loop_
_entity_poly.entity_id
_entity_poly.type
_entity_poly.pdbx_seq_one_letter_code
_entity_poly.pdbx_strand_id
1 'polypeptide(L)'
;MQLVRPLLLVFLIGFVACKTDKKNEEQPAGIETSILEKVAHAHGFENWKNIKEIRFTFNVDRDSTHFERSWIWKPKTNEVTSISGNDTLVYNRKQMDSVALKVNAGFINDRYWLLAPFNLLWDNNNFEYEHVEEAIAPISSKPMQKLTIVYGNEGGYTPGDAYDFYLDENYLIREWVFRKGNQAEPSMTTTWENYQEINV
;
A
#
# COMPACT_ATOMS: atom_id res chain seq x y z
N MET A 1 56.20 -70.86 -31.74
CA MET A 1 55.37 -69.69 -32.10
C MET A 1 54.47 -69.41 -30.91
N GLN A 2 54.89 -68.51 -30.02
CA GLN A 2 54.07 -68.04 -28.90
C GLN A 2 54.21 -66.52 -28.84
N LEU A 3 53.06 -65.85 -29.00
CA LEU A 3 52.88 -64.41 -29.05
C LEU A 3 53.28 -63.76 -27.71
N VAL A 4 54.09 -62.70 -27.80
CA VAL A 4 54.35 -61.78 -26.69
C VAL A 4 53.20 -60.76 -26.66
N ARG A 5 52.47 -60.72 -25.54
CA ARG A 5 51.36 -59.77 -25.28
C ARG A 5 51.89 -58.36 -25.00
N PRO A 6 51.26 -57.29 -25.51
CA PRO A 6 51.62 -55.94 -25.17
C PRO A 6 51.04 -55.53 -23.80
N LEU A 7 51.88 -54.83 -23.05
CA LEU A 7 51.63 -54.18 -21.77
C LEU A 7 50.70 -52.97 -21.99
N LEU A 8 49.50 -52.97 -21.42
CA LEU A 8 48.62 -51.80 -21.38
C LEU A 8 48.65 -51.18 -19.98
N LEU A 9 49.15 -49.95 -19.92
CA LEU A 9 49.22 -49.09 -18.75
C LEU A 9 47.80 -48.82 -18.19
N VAL A 10 47.56 -49.19 -16.94
CA VAL A 10 46.34 -48.80 -16.20
C VAL A 10 46.63 -47.50 -15.46
N PHE A 11 46.02 -46.41 -15.92
CA PHE A 11 46.08 -45.10 -15.26
C PHE A 11 45.10 -45.10 -14.08
N LEU A 12 45.65 -45.11 -12.86
CA LEU A 12 44.86 -45.05 -11.62
C LEU A 12 44.46 -43.59 -11.36
N ILE A 13 43.24 -43.20 -11.75
CA ILE A 13 42.68 -41.88 -11.41
C ILE A 13 42.07 -41.98 -10.02
N GLY A 14 42.73 -41.36 -9.03
CA GLY A 14 42.22 -41.23 -7.68
C GLY A 14 41.01 -40.29 -7.64
N PHE A 15 39.83 -40.81 -7.34
CA PHE A 15 38.69 -39.99 -6.96
C PHE A 15 38.87 -39.56 -5.49
N VAL A 16 39.38 -38.34 -5.30
CA VAL A 16 39.29 -37.65 -4.01
C VAL A 16 37.82 -37.25 -3.85
N ALA A 17 37.08 -38.04 -3.08
CA ALA A 17 35.73 -37.70 -2.64
C ALA A 17 35.81 -36.58 -1.59
N CYS A 18 35.79 -35.32 -2.04
CA CYS A 18 35.40 -34.21 -1.19
C CYS A 18 33.93 -34.40 -0.83
N LYS A 19 33.65 -34.82 0.41
CA LYS A 19 32.36 -34.58 1.04
C LYS A 19 32.23 -33.08 1.23
N THR A 20 31.65 -32.40 0.25
CA THR A 20 31.11 -31.07 0.46
C THR A 20 29.85 -31.28 1.29
N ASP A 21 29.97 -31.11 2.61
CA ASP A 21 28.82 -30.91 3.47
C ASP A 21 28.06 -29.73 2.90
N LYS A 22 26.95 -30.03 2.20
CA LYS A 22 25.95 -29.03 1.85
C LYS A 22 25.41 -28.54 3.18
N LYS A 23 25.97 -27.43 3.67
CA LYS A 23 25.26 -26.52 4.54
C LYS A 23 23.92 -26.28 3.84
N ASN A 24 22.85 -26.85 4.38
CA ASN A 24 21.53 -26.32 4.15
C ASN A 24 21.63 -24.87 4.61
N GLU A 25 21.81 -23.95 3.66
CA GLU A 25 21.36 -22.60 3.86
C GLU A 25 19.85 -22.74 4.04
N GLU A 26 19.43 -22.70 5.31
CA GLU A 26 18.05 -22.37 5.64
C GLU A 26 17.77 -21.08 4.88
N GLN A 27 16.96 -21.18 3.82
CA GLN A 27 16.26 -20.02 3.31
C GLN A 27 15.57 -19.39 4.53
N PRO A 28 15.72 -18.08 4.78
CA PRO A 28 15.00 -17.45 5.86
C PRO A 28 13.52 -17.80 5.64
N ALA A 29 12.90 -18.39 6.67
CA ALA A 29 11.49 -18.74 6.68
C ALA A 29 10.73 -17.60 6.02
N GLY A 30 10.03 -17.91 4.93
CA GLY A 30 9.39 -16.92 4.08
C GLY A 30 8.60 -15.95 4.95
N ILE A 31 8.89 -14.65 4.80
CA ILE A 31 8.13 -13.58 5.44
C ILE A 31 6.68 -13.81 5.01
N GLU A 32 5.85 -14.28 5.93
CA GLU A 32 4.42 -14.35 5.70
C GLU A 32 3.95 -12.92 5.42
N THR A 33 3.50 -12.66 4.20
CA THR A 33 3.08 -11.33 3.77
C THR A 33 1.94 -10.86 4.69
N SER A 34 2.15 -9.75 5.38
CA SER A 34 1.16 -9.18 6.29
C SER A 34 -0.11 -8.80 5.52
N ILE A 35 -1.26 -8.74 6.21
CA ILE A 35 -2.51 -8.28 5.58
C ILE A 35 -2.36 -6.87 4.97
N LEU A 36 -1.57 -5.99 5.60
CA LEU A 36 -1.29 -4.65 5.08
C LEU A 36 -0.58 -4.71 3.71
N GLU A 37 0.43 -5.58 3.59
CA GLU A 37 1.14 -5.80 2.33
C GLU A 37 0.22 -6.43 1.28
N LYS A 38 -0.60 -7.42 1.65
CA LYS A 38 -1.57 -8.04 0.72
C LYS A 38 -2.52 -7.01 0.13
N VAL A 39 -3.10 -6.14 0.98
CA VAL A 39 -4.00 -5.06 0.53
C VAL A 39 -3.23 -4.09 -0.36
N ALA A 40 -2.07 -3.57 0.05
CA ALA A 40 -1.32 -2.62 -0.75
C ALA A 40 -0.92 -3.19 -2.13
N HIS A 41 -0.45 -4.44 -2.18
CA HIS A 41 -0.08 -5.12 -3.42
C HIS A 41 -1.28 -5.40 -4.33
N ALA A 42 -2.44 -5.76 -3.77
CA ALA A 42 -3.68 -5.87 -4.55
C ALA A 42 -4.07 -4.55 -5.24
N HIS A 43 -3.57 -3.42 -4.75
CA HIS A 43 -3.78 -2.08 -5.33
C HIS A 43 -2.57 -1.58 -6.14
N GLY A 44 -1.60 -2.44 -6.48
CA GLY A 44 -0.49 -2.13 -7.38
C GLY A 44 0.69 -1.39 -6.74
N PHE A 45 0.87 -1.52 -5.41
CA PHE A 45 1.94 -0.84 -4.68
C PHE A 45 3.35 -1.09 -5.23
N GLU A 46 3.64 -2.28 -5.79
CA GLU A 46 4.98 -2.55 -6.36
C GLU A 46 5.38 -1.61 -7.51
N ASN A 47 4.38 -0.98 -8.16
CA ASN A 47 4.58 -0.04 -9.25
C ASN A 47 4.80 1.40 -8.77
N TRP A 48 4.66 1.68 -7.46
CA TRP A 48 4.79 3.02 -6.89
C TRP A 48 6.08 3.75 -7.30
N LYS A 49 7.20 3.02 -7.38
CA LYS A 49 8.51 3.55 -7.79
C LYS A 49 8.53 4.14 -9.20
N ASN A 50 7.61 3.72 -10.06
CA ASN A 50 7.51 4.15 -11.45
C ASN A 50 6.74 5.48 -11.58
N ILE A 51 5.89 5.81 -10.61
CA ILE A 51 5.04 7.01 -10.65
C ILE A 51 5.89 8.28 -10.69
N LYS A 52 5.68 9.10 -11.73
CA LYS A 52 6.32 10.41 -11.89
C LYS A 52 5.41 11.56 -11.48
N GLU A 53 4.11 11.41 -11.73
CA GLU A 53 3.09 12.42 -11.49
C GLU A 53 1.74 11.75 -11.29
N ILE A 54 0.92 12.30 -10.40
CA ILE A 54 -0.49 11.93 -10.20
C ILE A 54 -1.31 13.20 -10.35
N ARG A 55 -2.39 13.11 -11.13
CA ARG A 55 -3.39 14.17 -11.28
C ARG A 55 -4.73 13.62 -10.83
N PHE A 56 -5.37 14.29 -9.90
CA PHE A 56 -6.66 13.86 -9.40
C PHE A 56 -7.48 15.04 -8.88
N THR A 57 -8.79 14.85 -8.88
CA THR A 57 -9.76 15.79 -8.31
C THR A 57 -10.45 15.10 -7.16
N PHE A 58 -10.40 15.71 -5.99
CA PHE A 58 -11.21 15.32 -4.86
C PHE A 58 -12.49 16.13 -4.89
N ASN A 59 -13.63 15.45 -4.82
CA ASN A 59 -14.94 16.10 -4.81
C ASN A 59 -15.83 15.49 -3.72
N VAL A 60 -16.78 16.30 -3.25
CA VAL A 60 -17.80 15.91 -2.30
C VAL A 60 -19.11 16.53 -2.76
N ASP A 61 -20.06 15.68 -3.09
CA ASP A 61 -21.44 16.08 -3.36
C ASP A 61 -22.30 15.86 -2.12
N ARG A 62 -23.07 16.88 -1.74
CA ARG A 62 -24.09 16.81 -0.68
C ARG A 62 -25.31 17.58 -1.12
N ASP A 63 -26.46 16.92 -1.20
CA ASP A 63 -27.75 17.51 -1.59
C ASP A 63 -27.63 18.53 -2.74
N SER A 64 -27.60 19.83 -2.42
CA SER A 64 -27.51 20.94 -3.38
C SER A 64 -26.13 21.61 -3.48
N THR A 65 -25.12 21.07 -2.80
CA THR A 65 -23.77 21.63 -2.73
C THR A 65 -22.75 20.69 -3.35
N HIS A 66 -21.92 21.24 -4.22
CA HIS A 66 -20.76 20.57 -4.79
C HIS A 66 -19.49 21.25 -4.26
N PHE A 67 -18.54 20.44 -3.80
CA PHE A 67 -17.21 20.88 -3.45
C PHE A 67 -16.19 20.10 -4.27
N GLU A 68 -15.21 20.77 -4.84
CA GLU A 68 -14.07 20.09 -5.45
C GLU A 68 -12.77 20.88 -5.34
N ARG A 69 -11.66 20.16 -5.42
CA ARG A 69 -10.32 20.71 -5.64
C ARG A 69 -9.45 19.69 -6.34
N SER A 70 -8.54 20.17 -7.18
CA SER A 70 -7.66 19.34 -7.99
C SER A 70 -6.21 19.47 -7.55
N TRP A 71 -5.48 18.37 -7.73
CA TRP A 71 -4.09 18.25 -7.33
C TRP A 71 -3.24 17.71 -8.49
N ILE A 72 -2.05 18.27 -8.65
CA ILE A 72 -0.96 17.66 -9.43
C ILE A 72 0.16 17.38 -8.44
N TRP A 73 0.55 16.12 -8.30
CA TRP A 73 1.59 15.71 -7.36
C TRP A 73 2.71 14.97 -8.07
N LYS A 74 3.95 15.46 -7.91
CA LYS A 74 5.17 14.82 -8.38
C LYS A 74 5.93 14.20 -7.20
N PRO A 75 5.70 12.92 -6.86
CA PRO A 75 6.25 12.30 -5.64
C PRO A 75 7.78 12.35 -5.58
N LYS A 76 8.46 12.20 -6.72
CA LYS A 76 9.94 12.17 -6.79
C LYS A 76 10.58 13.50 -6.41
N THR A 77 9.93 14.62 -6.71
CA THR A 77 10.43 15.97 -6.39
C THR A 77 9.77 16.58 -5.16
N ASN A 78 8.73 15.94 -4.60
CA ASN A 78 7.88 16.48 -3.53
C ASN A 78 7.13 17.78 -3.89
N GLU A 79 6.97 18.05 -5.18
CA GLU A 79 6.19 19.19 -5.67
C GLU A 79 4.70 18.85 -5.71
N VAL A 80 3.87 19.77 -5.21
CA VAL A 80 2.41 19.71 -5.28
C VAL A 80 1.89 21.01 -5.89
N THR A 81 0.95 20.88 -6.81
CA THR A 81 0.14 21.99 -7.32
C THR A 81 -1.30 21.79 -6.84
N SER A 82 -1.81 22.76 -6.08
CA SER A 82 -3.21 22.89 -5.72
C SER A 82 -3.94 23.71 -6.77
N ILE A 83 -5.13 23.28 -7.19
CA ILE A 83 -6.00 24.01 -8.11
C ILE A 83 -7.41 24.02 -7.52
N SER A 84 -7.97 25.21 -7.28
CA SER A 84 -9.31 25.39 -6.70
C SER A 84 -9.97 26.61 -7.31
N GLY A 85 -10.96 26.41 -8.18
CA GLY A 85 -11.52 27.50 -8.99
C GLY A 85 -10.44 28.15 -9.84
N ASN A 86 -10.26 29.48 -9.69
CA ASN A 86 -9.22 30.23 -10.40
C ASN A 86 -7.88 30.29 -9.67
N ASP A 87 -7.80 29.76 -8.44
CA ASP A 87 -6.60 29.81 -7.63
C ASP A 87 -5.69 28.61 -7.91
N THR A 88 -4.40 28.88 -8.08
CA THR A 88 -3.36 27.86 -8.21
C THR A 88 -2.21 28.16 -7.27
N LEU A 89 -1.78 27.15 -6.51
CA LEU A 89 -0.61 27.24 -5.63
C LEU A 89 0.34 26.07 -5.89
N VAL A 90 1.59 26.37 -6.23
CA VAL A 90 2.67 25.38 -6.36
C VAL A 90 3.59 25.49 -5.16
N TYR A 91 3.88 24.36 -4.51
CA TYR A 91 4.79 24.32 -3.37
C TYR A 91 5.57 22.99 -3.30
N ASN A 92 6.72 23.00 -2.62
CA ASN A 92 7.47 21.80 -2.32
C ASN A 92 7.20 21.36 -0.88
N ARG A 93 6.79 20.11 -0.66
CA ARG A 93 6.44 19.61 0.68
C ARG A 93 7.62 19.56 1.66
N LYS A 94 8.87 19.66 1.18
CA LYS A 94 10.06 19.75 2.03
C LYS A 94 10.32 21.18 2.56
N GLN A 95 9.71 22.19 1.95
CA GLN A 95 9.88 23.59 2.32
C GLN A 95 8.60 24.36 2.04
N MET A 96 7.80 24.58 3.08
CA MET A 96 6.48 25.21 2.99
C MET A 96 6.43 26.46 3.86
N ASP A 97 5.90 27.55 3.30
CA ASP A 97 5.46 28.71 4.08
C ASP A 97 4.11 28.45 4.76
N SER A 98 3.58 29.44 5.48
CA SER A 98 2.31 29.29 6.22
C SER A 98 1.11 29.05 5.30
N VAL A 99 1.11 29.58 4.08
CA VAL A 99 0.04 29.39 3.10
C VAL A 99 0.09 27.96 2.56
N ALA A 100 1.28 27.52 2.13
CA ALA A 100 1.51 26.16 1.66
C ALA A 100 1.21 25.11 2.74
N LEU A 101 1.56 25.36 4.01
CA LEU A 101 1.22 24.47 5.12
C LEU A 101 -0.29 24.26 5.27
N LYS A 102 -1.07 25.34 5.17
CA LYS A 102 -2.54 25.28 5.26
C LYS A 102 -3.14 24.51 4.08
N VAL A 103 -2.66 24.76 2.86
CA VAL A 103 -3.14 24.06 1.66
C VAL A 103 -2.72 22.58 1.67
N ASN A 104 -1.52 22.27 2.13
CA ASN A 104 -1.01 20.90 2.21
C ASN A 104 -1.85 20.00 3.12
N ALA A 105 -2.51 20.53 4.15
CA ALA A 105 -3.45 19.75 4.96
C ALA A 105 -4.57 19.12 4.09
N GLY A 106 -5.12 19.88 3.14
CA GLY A 106 -6.11 19.39 2.19
C GLY A 106 -5.54 18.34 1.24
N PHE A 107 -4.34 18.54 0.73
CA PHE A 107 -3.66 17.54 -0.11
C PHE A 107 -3.46 16.22 0.63
N ILE A 108 -3.06 16.26 1.91
CA ILE A 108 -2.83 15.05 2.70
C ILE A 108 -4.12 14.28 2.93
N ASN A 109 -5.21 14.97 3.26
CA ASN A 109 -6.54 14.37 3.36
C ASN A 109 -6.93 13.71 2.03
N ASP A 110 -6.88 14.46 0.92
CA ASP A 110 -7.46 14.00 -0.34
C ASP A 110 -6.66 12.87 -0.97
N ARG A 111 -5.34 12.95 -0.87
CA ARG A 111 -4.45 11.86 -1.28
C ARG A 111 -4.69 10.62 -0.43
N TYR A 112 -5.02 10.77 0.85
CA TYR A 112 -5.38 9.63 1.70
C TYR A 112 -6.62 8.92 1.16
N TRP A 113 -7.67 9.66 0.81
CA TRP A 113 -8.87 9.07 0.19
C TRP A 113 -8.58 8.36 -1.14
N LEU A 114 -7.65 8.87 -1.94
CA LEU A 114 -7.25 8.23 -3.20
C LEU A 114 -6.37 6.99 -3.00
N LEU A 115 -5.45 7.02 -2.03
CA LEU A 115 -4.35 6.06 -1.89
C LEU A 115 -4.33 5.38 -0.51
N ALA A 116 -5.48 5.25 0.16
CA ALA A 116 -5.58 4.58 1.46
C ALA A 116 -4.88 3.20 1.51
N PRO A 117 -5.00 2.32 0.48
CA PRO A 117 -4.25 1.06 0.46
C PRO A 117 -2.73 1.23 0.55
N PHE A 118 -2.17 2.30 -0.03
CA PHE A 118 -0.74 2.58 0.00
C PHE A 118 -0.32 3.17 1.34
N ASN A 119 -1.21 3.99 1.93
CA ASN A 119 -1.03 4.54 3.27
C ASN A 119 -0.92 3.45 4.35
N LEU A 120 -1.53 2.26 4.15
CA LEU A 120 -1.34 1.13 5.06
C LEU A 120 0.13 0.73 5.24
N LEU A 121 0.96 0.87 4.20
CA LEU A 121 2.39 0.60 4.30
C LEU A 121 3.20 1.85 4.68
N TRP A 122 2.84 3.02 4.16
CA TRP A 122 3.56 4.25 4.49
C TRP A 122 3.42 4.66 5.96
N ASP A 123 2.28 4.36 6.56
CA ASP A 123 1.94 4.77 7.93
C ASP A 123 1.93 3.59 8.91
N ASN A 124 2.45 2.41 8.56
CA ASN A 124 2.32 1.18 9.34
C ASN A 124 2.88 1.24 10.79
N ASN A 125 3.75 2.21 11.07
CA ASN A 125 4.29 2.46 12.41
C ASN A 125 3.48 3.47 13.24
N ASN A 126 2.39 4.02 12.68
CA ASN A 126 1.60 5.10 13.26
C ASN A 126 0.16 4.68 13.64
N PHE A 127 -0.20 3.41 13.40
CA PHE A 127 -1.50 2.85 13.76
C PHE A 127 -1.36 1.42 14.28
N GLU A 128 -2.32 1.00 15.09
CA GLU A 128 -2.56 -0.40 15.41
C GLU A 128 -3.60 -0.97 14.43
N TYR A 129 -3.58 -2.28 14.19
CA TYR A 129 -4.54 -2.91 13.30
C TYR A 129 -4.99 -4.30 13.79
N GLU A 130 -6.21 -4.65 13.40
CA GLU A 130 -6.81 -5.96 13.60
C GLU A 130 -7.38 -6.44 12.27
N HIS A 131 -7.22 -7.73 11.96
CA HIS A 131 -7.81 -8.36 10.79
C HIS A 131 -8.65 -9.56 11.22
N VAL A 132 -9.87 -9.62 10.70
CA VAL A 132 -10.78 -10.76 10.86
C VAL A 132 -11.16 -11.30 9.49
N GLU A 133 -11.14 -12.61 9.35
CA GLU A 133 -11.38 -13.30 8.08
C GLU A 133 -12.83 -13.18 7.59
N GLU A 134 -13.78 -12.99 8.51
CA GLU A 134 -15.20 -12.88 8.18
C GLU A 134 -15.91 -11.85 9.08
N ALA A 135 -16.53 -10.86 8.44
CA ALA A 135 -17.43 -9.87 9.02
C ALA A 135 -18.50 -9.51 7.99
N ILE A 136 -19.68 -9.09 8.45
CA ILE A 136 -20.74 -8.62 7.54
C ILE A 136 -20.46 -7.17 7.14
N ALA A 137 -20.32 -6.93 5.85
CA ALA A 137 -20.09 -5.59 5.31
C ALA A 137 -21.34 -4.70 5.46
N PRO A 138 -21.19 -3.45 5.93
CA PRO A 138 -22.31 -2.63 6.40
C PRO A 138 -23.26 -2.15 5.29
N ILE A 139 -22.81 -2.09 4.03
CA ILE A 139 -23.62 -1.64 2.89
C ILE A 139 -24.21 -2.83 2.16
N SER A 140 -23.39 -3.76 1.68
CA SER A 140 -23.85 -4.90 0.87
C SER A 140 -24.44 -6.04 1.69
N SER A 141 -24.22 -6.05 3.01
CA SER A 141 -24.60 -7.16 3.91
C SER A 141 -23.97 -8.52 3.53
N LYS A 142 -22.88 -8.51 2.77
CA LYS A 142 -22.14 -9.73 2.38
C LYS A 142 -21.05 -10.06 3.41
N PRO A 143 -20.74 -11.34 3.64
CA PRO A 143 -19.53 -11.73 4.36
C PRO A 143 -18.28 -11.28 3.58
N MET A 144 -17.36 -10.61 4.26
CA MET A 144 -16.08 -10.12 3.74
C MET A 144 -15.02 -10.20 4.83
N GLN A 145 -13.73 -10.15 4.45
CA GLN A 145 -12.68 -9.90 5.43
C GLN A 145 -12.79 -8.45 5.91
N LYS A 146 -12.43 -8.18 7.17
CA LYS A 146 -12.39 -6.82 7.70
C LYS A 146 -11.03 -6.52 8.30
N LEU A 147 -10.39 -5.46 7.80
CA LEU A 147 -9.19 -4.86 8.36
C LEU A 147 -9.58 -3.55 9.07
N THR A 148 -9.40 -3.50 10.38
CA THR A 148 -9.56 -2.28 11.17
C THR A 148 -8.19 -1.69 11.46
N ILE A 149 -8.01 -0.39 11.22
CA ILE A 149 -6.83 0.37 11.67
C ILE A 149 -7.26 1.49 12.62
N VAL A 150 -6.43 1.79 13.61
CA VAL A 150 -6.65 2.88 14.58
C VAL A 150 -5.36 3.69 14.71
N TYR A 151 -5.38 4.94 14.26
CA TYR A 151 -4.22 5.83 14.38
C TYR A 151 -3.98 6.25 15.82
N GLY A 152 -2.71 6.45 16.18
CA GLY A 152 -2.33 7.06 17.45
C GLY A 152 -2.89 8.46 17.63
N ASN A 153 -2.95 8.93 18.89
CA ASN A 153 -3.47 10.26 19.24
C ASN A 153 -2.47 11.41 19.01
N GLU A 154 -1.23 11.09 18.64
CA GLU A 154 -0.17 12.06 18.39
C GLU A 154 0.35 11.95 16.96
N GLY A 155 0.63 13.10 16.33
CA GLY A 155 1.10 13.17 14.96
C GLY A 155 -0.01 13.11 13.91
N GLY A 156 0.37 13.35 12.65
CA GLY A 156 -0.55 13.35 11.51
C GLY A 156 -1.57 14.51 11.50
N TYR A 157 -2.48 14.47 10.52
CA TYR A 157 -3.58 15.43 10.39
C TYR A 157 -4.91 14.94 10.99
N THR A 158 -4.98 13.64 11.30
CA THR A 158 -6.19 12.91 11.74
C THR A 158 -5.88 12.01 12.95
N PRO A 159 -5.40 12.58 14.07
CA PRO A 159 -5.03 11.80 15.25
C PRO A 159 -6.25 11.07 15.84
N GLY A 160 -6.06 9.82 16.21
CA GLY A 160 -7.09 8.97 16.83
C GLY A 160 -8.16 8.45 15.87
N ASP A 161 -8.12 8.82 14.59
CA ASP A 161 -9.09 8.34 13.60
C ASP A 161 -8.92 6.84 13.34
N ALA A 162 -10.05 6.16 13.08
CA ALA A 162 -10.08 4.74 12.77
C ALA A 162 -10.80 4.47 11.44
N TYR A 163 -10.37 3.40 10.77
CA TYR A 163 -10.93 2.97 9.49
C TYR A 163 -11.17 1.47 9.50
N ASP A 164 -12.34 1.04 9.04
CA ASP A 164 -12.66 -0.36 8.83
C ASP A 164 -12.79 -0.60 7.31
N PHE A 165 -11.86 -1.37 6.74
CA PHE A 165 -11.84 -1.77 5.34
C PHE A 165 -12.45 -3.16 5.20
N TYR A 166 -13.46 -3.29 4.34
CA TYR A 166 -14.08 -4.57 4.01
C TYR A 166 -13.53 -5.03 2.66
N LEU A 167 -12.88 -6.19 2.68
CA LEU A 167 -12.06 -6.70 1.61
C LEU A 167 -12.69 -7.96 1.01
N ASP A 168 -12.65 -8.07 -0.32
CA ASP A 168 -13.02 -9.32 -0.99
C ASP A 168 -11.89 -10.38 -0.91
N GLU A 169 -12.12 -11.54 -1.53
CA GLU A 169 -11.15 -12.63 -1.60
C GLU A 169 -9.80 -12.27 -2.23
N ASN A 170 -9.75 -11.18 -3.02
CA ASN A 170 -8.55 -10.69 -3.69
C ASN A 170 -7.92 -9.50 -2.94
N TYR A 171 -8.36 -9.23 -1.71
CA TYR A 171 -7.91 -8.12 -0.86
C TYR A 171 -8.21 -6.73 -1.44
N LEU A 172 -9.16 -6.63 -2.37
CA LEU A 172 -9.66 -5.35 -2.87
C LEU A 172 -10.68 -4.77 -1.89
N ILE A 173 -10.55 -3.49 -1.58
CA ILE A 173 -11.52 -2.77 -0.76
C ILE A 173 -12.84 -2.68 -1.53
N ARG A 174 -13.92 -3.14 -0.91
CA ARG A 174 -15.28 -3.01 -1.45
C ARG A 174 -16.10 -2.00 -0.68
N GLU A 175 -15.88 -1.95 0.62
CA GLU A 175 -16.53 -0.99 1.50
C GLU A 175 -15.54 -0.46 2.54
N TRP A 176 -15.86 0.72 3.04
CA TRP A 176 -15.03 1.50 3.92
C TRP A 176 -15.93 2.10 5.00
N VAL A 177 -15.48 2.09 6.24
CA VAL A 177 -16.06 2.88 7.33
C VAL A 177 -14.99 3.80 7.92
N PHE A 178 -15.29 5.08 8.04
CA PHE A 178 -14.47 6.05 8.76
C PHE A 178 -15.11 6.38 10.11
N ARG A 179 -14.33 6.32 11.18
CA ARG A 179 -14.74 6.64 12.55
C ARG A 179 -13.80 7.71 13.13
N LYS A 180 -14.29 8.95 13.17
CA LYS A 180 -13.54 10.08 13.70
C LYS A 180 -13.21 9.89 15.18
N GLY A 181 -11.95 10.03 15.55
CA GLY A 181 -11.48 9.81 16.92
C GLY A 181 -11.83 8.42 17.46
N ASN A 182 -11.93 7.42 16.59
CA ASN A 182 -12.28 6.04 16.93
C ASN A 182 -13.64 5.91 17.67
N GLN A 183 -14.57 6.84 17.43
CA GLN A 183 -15.91 6.77 18.02
C GLN A 183 -16.65 5.47 17.59
N ALA A 184 -17.60 5.02 18.40
CA ALA A 184 -18.33 3.78 18.13
C ALA A 184 -19.17 3.85 16.85
N GLU A 185 -19.93 4.94 16.69
CA GLU A 185 -20.79 5.14 15.52
C GLU A 185 -20.00 5.60 14.28
N PRO A 186 -20.22 5.01 13.10
CA PRO A 186 -19.63 5.48 11.85
C PRO A 186 -19.79 6.98 11.65
N SER A 187 -18.69 7.69 11.36
CA SER A 187 -18.75 9.06 10.87
C SER A 187 -19.08 9.09 9.38
N MET A 188 -18.63 8.08 8.64
CA MET A 188 -19.02 7.85 7.25
C MET A 188 -18.88 6.37 6.90
N THR A 189 -19.78 5.89 6.04
CA THR A 189 -19.74 4.55 5.46
C THR A 189 -19.94 4.69 3.96
N THR A 190 -19.03 4.13 3.16
CA THR A 190 -19.02 4.29 1.70
C THR A 190 -18.51 3.04 1.00
N THR A 191 -18.86 2.87 -0.27
CA THR A 191 -18.26 1.86 -1.14
C THR A 191 -16.94 2.35 -1.74
N TRP A 192 -16.09 1.41 -2.17
CA TRP A 192 -14.91 1.67 -2.98
C TRP A 192 -15.05 0.92 -4.31
N GLU A 193 -15.20 1.67 -5.39
CA GLU A 193 -15.70 1.16 -6.66
C GLU A 193 -14.88 1.64 -7.86
N ASN A 194 -15.24 1.13 -9.05
CA ASN A 194 -14.70 1.59 -10.33
C ASN A 194 -13.16 1.53 -10.39
N TYR A 195 -12.59 0.42 -9.90
CA TYR A 195 -11.16 0.14 -10.01
C TYR A 195 -10.68 0.29 -11.45
N GLN A 196 -9.59 1.04 -11.62
CA GLN A 196 -8.95 1.23 -12.91
C GLN A 196 -7.51 0.78 -12.84
N GLU A 197 -7.08 0.02 -13.85
CA GLU A 197 -5.68 -0.23 -14.11
C GLU A 197 -5.12 0.96 -14.90
N ILE A 198 -4.11 1.62 -14.33
CA ILE A 198 -3.42 2.74 -14.97
C ILE A 198 -2.05 2.23 -15.39
N ASN A 199 -1.85 2.12 -16.70
CA ASN A 199 -0.55 1.78 -17.27
C ASN A 199 0.40 2.98 -17.14
N VAL A 200 1.51 2.79 -16.43
CA VAL A 200 2.55 3.80 -16.13
C VAL A 200 3.83 3.63 -16.91
#